data_AF-A0A2D8KLC9-F1
#
_entry.id   AF-A0A2D8KLC9-F1
#
_cell.length_a   1.000
_cell.length_b   1.000
_cell.length_c   1.000
_cell.angle_alpha   90.00
_cell.angle_beta   90.00
_cell.angle_gamma   90.00
#
_symmetry.space_group_name_H-M   'P 1'
#
loop_
_entity.id
_entity.type
_entity.pdbx_description
1 polymer ?
#
loop_
_entity_poly.entity_id
_entity_poly.type
_entity_poly.pdbx_seq_one_letter_code
_entity_poly.pdbx_strand_id
1 'polypeptide(L)'
;MHHKLYNNINMPMNFIETTFYDENNNNQVWSHLWGWWKGTSKRTGETDTPNPVNVSFKWVDGKIVSASWIFDPTRLNKEIAASQK
;
A
#
# COMPACT_ATOMS: atom_id res chain seq x y z
N MET A 1 6.02 -5.18 7.69
CA MET A 1 6.30 -4.04 8.60
C MET A 1 5.03 -3.53 9.27
N HIS A 2 4.00 -3.09 8.55
CA HIS A 2 2.79 -2.47 9.13
C HIS A 2 2.11 -3.28 10.25
N HIS A 3 1.96 -4.61 10.14
CA HIS A 3 1.39 -5.44 11.22
C HIS A 3 2.19 -5.42 12.53
N LYS A 4 3.46 -5.00 12.52
CA LYS A 4 4.25 -4.81 13.75
C LYS A 4 3.89 -3.49 14.45
N LEU A 5 3.47 -2.48 13.69
CA LEU A 5 3.21 -1.11 14.17
C LEU A 5 1.72 -0.83 14.43
N TYR A 6 0.83 -1.54 13.73
CA TYR A 6 -0.61 -1.27 13.78
C TYR A 6 -1.44 -2.52 14.08
N ASN A 7 -2.55 -2.30 14.78
CA ASN A 7 -3.67 -3.22 14.97
C ASN A 7 -4.82 -2.85 14.03
N ASN A 8 -5.80 -3.75 13.87
CA ASN A 8 -7.07 -3.49 13.17
C ASN A 8 -6.90 -2.92 11.75
N ILE A 9 -5.84 -3.35 11.04
CA ILE A 9 -5.55 -2.89 9.69
C ILE A 9 -6.69 -3.32 8.77
N ASN A 10 -7.26 -2.37 8.04
CA ASN A 10 -8.29 -2.64 7.04
C ASN A 10 -8.25 -1.60 5.90
N MET A 11 -8.99 -1.90 4.83
CA MET A 11 -9.18 -1.01 3.69
C MET A 11 -10.68 -0.81 3.43
N PRO A 12 -11.35 0.15 4.09
CA PRO A 12 -12.80 0.26 4.10
C PRO A 12 -13.40 0.54 2.71
N MET A 13 -12.61 1.14 1.82
CA MET A 13 -12.92 1.24 0.40
C MET A 13 -11.65 0.84 -0.36
N ASN A 14 -11.80 -0.09 -1.29
CA ASN A 14 -10.76 -0.43 -2.25
C ASN A 14 -11.40 -0.95 -3.53
N PHE A 15 -10.70 -0.79 -4.64
CA PHE A 15 -10.97 -1.49 -5.89
C PHE A 15 -9.65 -1.91 -6.52
N ILE A 16 -9.74 -2.92 -7.39
CA ILE A 16 -8.59 -3.43 -8.12
C ILE A 16 -8.90 -3.32 -9.61
N GLU A 17 -7.93 -2.83 -10.36
CA GLU A 17 -7.93 -2.85 -11.82
C GLU A 17 -6.66 -3.55 -12.31
N THR A 18 -6.69 -4.08 -13.53
CA THR A 18 -5.50 -4.60 -14.21
C THR A 18 -5.38 -3.93 -15.56
N THR A 19 -4.23 -3.33 -15.81
CA THR A 19 -3.93 -2.57 -17.01
C THR A 19 -2.97 -3.37 -17.88
N PHE A 20 -3.37 -3.55 -19.13
CA PHE A 20 -2.54 -4.08 -20.19
C PHE A 20 -2.06 -2.91 -21.03
N TYR A 21 -0.77 -2.62 -20.92
CA TYR A 21 -0.14 -1.56 -21.68
C TYR A 21 0.19 -2.05 -23.08
N ASP A 22 0.18 -1.14 -24.05
CA ASP A 22 0.48 -1.41 -25.44
C ASP A 22 2.00 -1.51 -25.71
N GLU A 23 2.37 -1.70 -26.97
CA GLU A 23 3.76 -1.80 -27.41
C GLU A 23 4.57 -0.53 -27.12
N ASN A 24 3.93 0.64 -27.10
CA ASN A 24 4.56 1.92 -26.74
C ASN A 24 5.05 1.93 -25.29
N ASN A 25 4.53 1.01 -24.48
CA ASN A 25 4.84 0.83 -23.08
C ASN A 25 5.34 -0.60 -22.79
N ASN A 26 5.95 -1.26 -23.78
CA ASN A 26 6.58 -2.58 -23.68
C ASN A 26 5.63 -3.73 -23.29
N ASN A 27 4.36 -3.70 -23.71
CA ASN A 27 3.39 -4.78 -23.46
C ASN A 27 3.29 -5.19 -21.98
N GLN A 28 3.46 -4.23 -21.07
CA GLN A 28 3.51 -4.49 -19.64
C GLN A 28 2.12 -4.81 -19.09
N VAL A 29 2.06 -5.65 -18.06
CA VAL A 29 0.83 -5.94 -17.32
C VAL A 29 1.01 -5.55 -15.87
N TRP A 30 0.09 -4.73 -15.36
CA TRP A 30 0.10 -4.28 -13.97
C TRP A 30 -1.27 -4.43 -13.34
N SER A 31 -1.31 -4.94 -12.10
CA SER A 31 -2.51 -4.87 -11.26
C SER A 31 -2.36 -3.75 -10.24
N HIS A 32 -3.39 -2.92 -10.10
CA HIS A 32 -3.40 -1.75 -9.23
C HIS A 32 -4.51 -1.91 -8.20
N LEU A 33 -4.15 -1.89 -6.92
CA LEU A 33 -5.08 -1.66 -5.82
C LEU A 33 -5.12 -0.16 -5.54
N TRP A 34 -6.31 0.41 -5.64
CA TRP A 34 -6.60 1.76 -5.17
C TRP A 34 -7.48 1.63 -3.93
N GLY A 35 -7.08 2.26 -2.83
CA GLY A 35 -7.87 2.14 -1.62
C GLY A 35 -7.52 3.16 -0.58
N TRP A 36 -8.24 3.05 0.53
CA TRP A 36 -8.00 3.84 1.72
C TRP A 36 -7.44 2.91 2.78
N TRP A 37 -6.23 3.15 3.26
CA TRP A 37 -5.61 2.36 4.31
C TRP A 37 -5.96 2.92 5.68
N LYS A 38 -6.35 2.05 6.62
CA LYS A 38 -6.62 2.42 8.01
C LYS A 38 -5.96 1.42 8.96
N GLY A 39 -5.42 1.91 10.07
CA GLY A 39 -4.87 1.08 11.14
C GLY A 39 -4.83 1.83 12.46
N THR A 40 -4.81 1.10 13.58
CA THR A 40 -4.70 1.67 14.93
C THR A 40 -3.27 1.50 15.42
N SER A 41 -2.59 2.60 15.76
CA SER A 41 -1.22 2.54 16.29
C SER A 41 -1.19 1.67 17.53
N LYS A 42 -0.32 0.65 17.54
CA LYS A 42 -0.10 -0.21 18.72
C LYS A 42 0.49 0.56 19.90
N ARG A 43 1.14 1.69 19.62
CA ARG A 43 1.87 2.48 20.61
C ARG A 43 0.98 3.55 21.25
N THR A 44 0.25 4.33 20.44
CA THR A 44 -0.59 5.42 20.96
C THR A 44 -2.05 5.03 21.15
N GLY A 45 -2.50 3.94 20.51
CA GLY A 45 -3.92 3.61 20.43
C GLY A 45 -4.73 4.50 19.48
N GLU A 46 -4.13 5.52 18.88
CA GLU A 46 -4.79 6.38 17.91
C GLU A 46 -5.05 5.62 16.62
N THR A 47 -6.25 5.80 16.07
CA THR A 47 -6.60 5.20 14.77
C THR A 47 -6.33 6.19 13.66
N ASP A 48 -5.56 5.76 12.67
CA ASP A 48 -5.23 6.60 11.55
C ASP A 48 -6.48 7.01 10.77
N THR A 49 -6.53 8.28 10.37
CA THR A 49 -7.51 8.70 9.36
C THR A 49 -7.22 7.90 8.09
N PRO A 50 -8.25 7.45 7.36
CA PRO A 50 -8.02 6.68 6.15
C PRO A 50 -7.03 7.39 5.21
N ASN A 51 -5.93 6.73 4.87
CA ASN A 51 -4.85 7.25 4.03
C ASN A 51 -5.00 6.68 2.61
N PRO A 52 -5.22 7.51 1.57
CA PRO A 52 -5.24 7.03 0.20
C PRO A 52 -3.95 6.30 -0.14
N VAL A 53 -4.08 5.13 -0.75
CA VAL A 53 -2.96 4.30 -1.19
C VAL A 53 -3.23 3.76 -2.59
N ASN A 54 -2.20 3.83 -3.44
CA ASN A 54 -2.08 3.02 -4.63
C ASN A 54 -0.98 1.97 -4.41
N VAL A 55 -1.32 0.71 -4.63
CA VAL A 55 -0.35 -0.39 -4.64
C VAL A 55 -0.40 -1.06 -6.01
N SER A 56 0.72 -1.04 -6.72
CA SER A 56 0.82 -1.54 -8.08
C SER A 56 1.77 -2.73 -8.14
N PHE A 57 1.39 -3.80 -8.85
CA PHE A 57 2.18 -5.02 -9.02
C PHE A 57 2.41 -5.32 -10.50
N LYS A 58 3.66 -5.43 -10.93
CA LYS A 58 4.03 -5.78 -12.31
C LYS A 58 4.11 -7.28 -12.48
N TRP A 59 3.48 -7.79 -13.53
CA TRP A 59 3.50 -9.21 -13.88
C TRP A 59 4.40 -9.49 -15.07
N VAL A 60 5.20 -10.56 -14.97
CA VAL A 60 5.95 -11.19 -16.08
C VAL A 60 5.86 -12.70 -15.90
N ASP A 61 5.45 -13.42 -16.94
CA ASP A 61 5.31 -14.88 -16.94
C ASP A 61 4.53 -15.45 -15.74
N GLY A 62 3.42 -14.80 -15.38
CA GLY A 62 2.56 -15.19 -14.27
C GLY A 62 3.14 -14.92 -12.88
N LYS A 63 4.24 -14.19 -12.77
CA LYS A 63 4.89 -13.83 -11.50
C LYS A 63 4.95 -12.32 -11.31
N ILE A 64 4.84 -11.88 -10.06
CA ILE A 64 5.06 -10.49 -9.69
C ILE A 64 6.57 -10.24 -9.65
N VAL A 65 7.07 -9.35 -10.50
CA VAL A 65 8.50 -9.01 -10.59
C VAL A 65 8.83 -7.63 -10.01
N SER A 66 7.82 -6.80 -9.80
CA SER A 66 7.97 -5.48 -9.18
C SER A 66 6.69 -5.09 -8.46
N ALA A 67 6.85 -4.28 -7.43
CA ALA A 67 5.76 -3.69 -6.70
C ALA A 67 6.08 -2.24 -6.32
N SER A 68 5.08 -1.38 -6.38
CA SER A 68 5.17 0.05 -6.07
C SER A 68 4.05 0.44 -5.11
N TRP A 69 4.39 1.26 -4.11
CA TRP A 69 3.46 1.76 -3.10
C TRP A 69 3.53 3.28 -3.10
N ILE A 70 2.39 3.92 -3.34
CA ILE A 70 2.25 5.38 -3.34
C ILE A 70 1.20 5.74 -2.29
N PHE A 71 1.63 6.44 -1.25
CA PHE A 71 0.81 6.90 -0.12
C PHE A 71 1.55 8.01 0.62
N ASP A 72 0.88 8.77 1.50
CA ASP A 72 1.55 9.69 2.42
C ASP A 72 2.24 8.92 3.56
N PRO A 73 3.59 8.91 3.64
CA PRO A 73 4.32 8.14 4.65
C PRO A 73 4.47 8.85 5.99
N THR A 74 3.98 10.09 6.14
CA THR A 74 4.24 10.96 7.31
C THR A 74 3.96 10.27 8.64
N ARG A 75 2.82 9.57 8.75
CA ARG A 75 2.42 8.87 9.98
C ARG A 75 3.26 7.61 10.23
N LEU A 76 3.51 6.84 9.17
CA LEU A 76 4.34 5.64 9.25
C LEU A 76 5.76 5.98 9.72
N ASN A 77 6.35 7.05 9.19
CA ASN A 77 7.68 7.50 9.59
C ASN A 77 7.74 7.89 11.07
N LYS A 78 6.68 8.55 11.59
CA LYS A 78 6.57 8.86 13.02
C LYS A 78 6.52 7.60 13.88
N GLU A 79 5.73 6.59 13.48
CA GLU A 79 5.67 5.31 14.20
C GLU A 79 6.99 4.54 14.14
N ILE A 80 7.66 4.51 12.99
CA ILE A 80 8.98 3.86 12.85
C ILE A 80 10.01 4.54 13.77
N ALA A 81 10.11 5.87 13.72
CA ALA A 81 11.05 6.63 14.55
C ALA A 81 10.80 6.43 16.05
N ALA A 82 9.53 6.31 16.45
CA ALA A 82 9.17 6.02 17.84
C ALA A 82 9.48 4.57 18.25
N SER A 83 9.46 3.61 17.32
CA SER A 83 9.73 2.18 17.58
C SER A 83 11.23 1.81 17.66
N GLN A 84 12.12 2.74 17.31
CA GLN A 84 13.58 2.55 17.35
C GLN A 84 14.21 3.01 18.69
N LYS A 85 13.40 3.52 19.62
CA LYS A 85 13.80 3.86 20.99
C LYS A 85 13.43 2.74 21.95
#